data_AF-A0A9N7MRA7-F1
#
_entry.id   AF-A0A9N7MRA7-F1
#
_cell.length_a   1.000
_cell.length_b   1.000
_cell.length_c   1.000
_cell.angle_alpha   90.00
_cell.angle_beta   90.00
_cell.angle_gamma   90.00
#
_symmetry.space_group_name_H-M   'P 1'
#
loop_
_entity.id
_entity.type
_entity.pdbx_description
1 polymer ?
#
loop_
_entity_poly.entity_id
_entity_poly.type
_entity_poly.pdbx_seq_one_letter_code
_entity_poly.pdbx_strand_id
1 'polypeptide(L)'
;MLLLKQGTLGHPWGNAPGAVANRVALEACVQARNEGRDLAAEGNAIIREASKWSPELAAACEVWKEIKFEFKAVDTLDKYLIGGFRLISHYLYEILRFGPKKEWNSIILKRTAMFFCRHAVRVVAPPTAWELTVSCWSATCYMGREWELSFRLGMRPWIVVAYSAPVAAATAVFLIYPIGQGSFSDGMPLGISGTFNFMIIFQAEHNILMHPFHMLGVAGVFGGSLFSAMHGSLVTSSLIRETTENESANEGYRFGQEEETYNIVAAHGFLAD
;
A
#
# COMPACT_ATOMS: atom_id res chain seq x y z
N MET A 1 -8.29 1.03 -5.51
CA MET A 1 -9.08 -0.14 -5.96
C MET A 1 -8.16 -0.95 -6.86
N LEU A 2 -7.54 -2.06 -6.50
CA LEU A 2 -7.47 -2.92 -5.30
C LEU A 2 -5.98 -3.02 -4.92
N LEU A 3 -5.63 -2.58 -3.71
CA LEU A 3 -4.27 -2.58 -3.17
C LEU A 3 -3.90 -3.98 -2.65
N LEU A 4 -2.60 -4.26 -2.66
CA LEU A 4 -1.88 -5.41 -2.11
C LEU A 4 -2.07 -5.63 -0.60
N LYS A 5 -3.31 -5.83 -0.20
CA LYS A 5 -3.68 -6.62 0.99
C LYS A 5 -4.01 -8.08 0.60
N GLN A 6 -4.10 -8.40 -0.69
CA GLN A 6 -4.63 -9.69 -1.17
C GLN A 6 -3.63 -10.85 -1.32
N GLY A 7 -2.33 -10.67 -1.07
CA GLY A 7 -1.40 -11.82 -1.09
C GLY A 7 -1.76 -12.88 -0.03
N THR A 8 -2.32 -12.45 1.10
CA THR A 8 -2.97 -13.31 2.11
C THR A 8 -4.50 -13.24 1.99
N LEU A 9 -5.10 -12.06 1.86
CA LEU A 9 -6.56 -11.86 1.87
C LEU A 9 -7.30 -12.17 0.55
N GLY A 10 -6.60 -12.51 -0.53
CA GLY A 10 -7.16 -12.81 -1.86
C GLY A 10 -6.96 -14.26 -2.30
N HIS A 11 -6.39 -15.09 -1.43
CA HIS A 11 -6.29 -16.52 -1.68
C HIS A 11 -7.69 -17.16 -1.53
N PRO A 12 -8.13 -18.02 -2.46
CA PRO A 12 -9.48 -18.61 -2.44
C PRO A 12 -9.80 -19.38 -1.14
N TRP A 13 -8.76 -19.83 -0.44
CA TRP A 13 -8.85 -20.58 0.83
C TRP A 13 -8.49 -19.74 2.07
N GLY A 14 -8.38 -18.42 1.94
CA GLY A 14 -8.14 -17.50 3.06
C GLY A 14 -6.67 -17.24 3.41
N ASN A 15 -6.47 -16.51 4.51
CA ASN A 15 -5.20 -15.83 4.82
C ASN A 15 -4.00 -16.75 5.05
N ALA A 16 -4.20 -17.83 5.80
CA ALA A 16 -3.11 -18.76 6.12
C ALA A 16 -2.61 -19.49 4.86
N PRO A 17 -3.48 -20.05 4.00
CA PRO A 17 -3.06 -20.59 2.71
C PRO A 17 -2.39 -19.56 1.79
N GLY A 18 -2.85 -18.30 1.78
CA GLY A 18 -2.18 -17.24 1.02
C GLY A 18 -0.75 -16.96 1.51
N ALA A 19 -0.51 -17.01 2.83
CA ALA A 19 0.83 -16.87 3.39
C ALA A 19 1.74 -18.06 2.99
N VAL A 20 1.17 -19.27 2.95
CA VAL A 20 1.87 -20.48 2.50
C VAL A 20 2.24 -20.38 1.02
N ALA A 21 1.31 -19.97 0.16
CA ALA A 21 1.57 -19.76 -1.27
C ALA A 21 2.70 -18.75 -1.51
N ASN A 22 2.69 -17.61 -0.81
CA ASN A 22 3.73 -16.59 -0.94
C ASN A 22 5.11 -17.09 -0.48
N ARG A 23 5.15 -17.90 0.60
CA ARG A 23 6.40 -18.49 1.09
C ARG A 23 6.97 -19.47 0.05
N VAL A 24 6.15 -20.40 -0.45
CA VAL A 24 6.61 -21.42 -1.43
C VAL A 24 7.07 -20.77 -2.73
N ALA A 25 6.34 -19.76 -3.22
CA ALA A 25 6.75 -18.98 -4.39
C ALA A 25 8.12 -18.31 -4.18
N LEU A 26 8.32 -17.70 -3.00
CA LEU A 26 9.57 -17.04 -2.64
C LEU A 26 10.74 -18.03 -2.51
N GLU A 27 10.53 -19.18 -1.84
CA GLU A 27 11.54 -20.23 -1.69
C GLU A 27 11.99 -20.76 -3.05
N ALA A 28 11.05 -21.01 -3.97
CA ALA A 28 11.36 -21.45 -5.33
C ALA A 28 12.17 -20.41 -6.12
N CYS A 29 11.82 -19.13 -6.00
CA CYS A 29 12.58 -18.04 -6.62
C CYS A 29 13.97 -17.87 -6.02
N VAL A 30 14.11 -17.99 -4.70
CA VAL A 30 15.42 -17.91 -4.02
C VAL A 30 16.32 -19.07 -4.44
N GLN A 31 15.76 -20.29 -4.53
CA GLN A 31 16.50 -21.45 -5.01
C GLN A 31 16.96 -21.25 -6.46
N ALA A 32 16.06 -20.87 -7.36
CA ALA A 32 16.40 -20.64 -8.77
C ALA A 32 17.45 -19.54 -8.94
N ARG A 33 17.41 -18.47 -8.13
CA ARG A 33 18.46 -17.44 -8.08
C ARG A 33 19.81 -18.02 -7.67
N ASN A 34 19.83 -18.86 -6.63
CA ASN A 34 21.06 -19.48 -6.14
C ASN A 34 21.65 -20.49 -7.16
N GLU A 35 20.81 -21.05 -8.02
CA GLU A 35 21.20 -21.89 -9.16
C GLU A 35 21.64 -21.08 -10.40
N GLY A 36 21.64 -19.73 -10.32
CA GLY A 36 22.07 -18.84 -11.39
C GLY A 36 21.06 -18.68 -12.53
N ARG A 37 19.78 -19.01 -12.31
CA ARG A 37 18.72 -18.92 -13.31
C ARG A 37 18.24 -17.49 -13.51
N ASP A 38 17.79 -17.17 -14.72
CA ASP A 38 17.23 -15.85 -15.04
C ASP A 38 15.78 -15.78 -14.60
N LEU A 39 15.53 -15.16 -13.44
CA LEU A 39 14.18 -15.03 -12.88
C LEU A 39 13.24 -14.17 -13.74
N ALA A 40 13.76 -13.23 -14.54
CA ALA A 40 12.94 -12.39 -15.40
C ALA A 40 12.41 -13.19 -16.60
N ALA A 41 13.25 -14.06 -17.17
CA ALA A 41 12.86 -14.93 -18.28
C ALA A 41 12.11 -16.20 -17.81
N GLU A 42 12.53 -16.79 -16.69
CA GLU A 42 12.10 -18.13 -16.26
C GLU A 42 11.10 -18.10 -15.08
N GLY A 43 10.82 -16.94 -14.50
CA GLY A 43 10.02 -16.80 -13.27
C GLY A 43 8.66 -17.49 -13.33
N ASN A 44 7.95 -17.40 -14.46
CA ASN A 44 6.66 -18.08 -14.64
C ASN A 44 6.80 -19.61 -14.65
N ALA A 45 7.86 -20.14 -15.25
CA ALA A 45 8.12 -21.57 -15.26
C ALA A 45 8.50 -22.07 -13.86
N ILE A 46 9.31 -21.30 -13.13
CA ILE A 46 9.71 -21.60 -11.74
C ILE A 46 8.48 -21.69 -10.82
N ILE A 47 7.59 -20.70 -10.88
CA ILE A 47 6.36 -20.68 -10.08
C ILE A 47 5.40 -21.82 -10.47
N ARG A 48 5.27 -22.13 -11.77
CA ARG A 48 4.47 -23.27 -12.23
C ARG A 48 5.02 -24.61 -11.77
N GLU A 49 6.34 -24.82 -11.78
CA GLU A 49 6.94 -26.03 -11.23
C GLU A 49 6.72 -26.12 -9.71
N ALA A 50 6.90 -25.01 -8.99
CA ALA A 50 6.65 -24.95 -7.54
C ALA A 50 5.19 -25.24 -7.18
N SER A 51 4.23 -24.81 -8.01
CA SER A 51 2.80 -25.06 -7.79
C SER A 51 2.42 -26.55 -7.84
N LYS A 52 3.22 -27.42 -8.49
CA LYS A 52 2.96 -28.87 -8.49
C LYS A 52 3.10 -29.49 -7.10
N TRP A 53 3.88 -28.84 -6.23
CA TRP A 53 4.23 -29.33 -4.91
C TRP A 53 3.57 -28.55 -3.76
N SER A 54 2.83 -27.48 -4.06
CA SER A 54 2.00 -26.75 -3.07
C SER A 54 0.58 -26.54 -3.58
N PRO A 55 -0.43 -27.15 -2.96
CA PRO A 55 -1.83 -26.97 -3.35
C PRO A 55 -2.30 -25.52 -3.15
N GLU A 56 -1.75 -24.80 -2.17
CA GLU A 56 -2.02 -23.38 -1.94
C GLU A 56 -1.47 -22.53 -3.10
N LEU A 57 -0.23 -22.77 -3.52
CA LEU A 57 0.32 -22.07 -4.67
C LEU A 57 -0.39 -22.41 -5.98
N ALA A 58 -0.83 -23.67 -6.16
CA ALA A 58 -1.64 -24.07 -7.31
C ALA A 58 -2.98 -23.33 -7.37
N ALA A 59 -3.72 -23.30 -6.25
CA ALA A 59 -4.98 -22.58 -6.14
C ALA A 59 -4.81 -21.07 -6.37
N ALA A 60 -3.72 -20.50 -5.85
CA ALA A 60 -3.34 -19.11 -6.13
C ALA A 60 -3.07 -18.86 -7.62
N CYS A 61 -2.33 -19.74 -8.29
CA CYS A 61 -2.02 -19.62 -9.72
C CYS A 61 -3.27 -19.75 -10.62
N GLU A 62 -4.23 -20.61 -10.25
CA GLU A 62 -5.49 -20.77 -10.99
C GLU A 62 -6.41 -19.55 -10.88
N VAL A 63 -6.45 -18.93 -9.69
CA VAL A 63 -7.27 -17.75 -9.41
C VAL A 63 -6.63 -16.48 -9.96
N TRP A 64 -5.31 -16.33 -9.82
CA TRP A 64 -4.59 -15.09 -10.14
C TRP A 64 -3.97 -15.07 -11.55
N LYS A 65 -4.48 -15.90 -12.48
CA LYS A 65 -4.08 -16.06 -13.90
C LYS A 65 -3.18 -14.95 -14.47
N GLU A 66 -2.18 -15.34 -15.28
CA GLU A 66 -1.26 -14.41 -15.98
C GLU A 66 -2.01 -13.19 -16.59
N ILE A 67 -1.88 -12.03 -15.96
CA ILE A 67 -2.15 -10.75 -16.63
C ILE A 67 -0.80 -10.32 -17.21
N LYS A 68 -0.56 -10.68 -18.47
CA LYS A 68 0.57 -10.16 -19.24
C LYS A 68 0.17 -8.85 -19.89
N PHE A 69 0.92 -7.81 -19.60
CA PHE A 69 0.92 -6.58 -20.37
C PHE A 69 2.19 -6.59 -21.21
N GLU A 70 2.10 -7.01 -22.48
CA GLU A 70 3.22 -6.93 -23.41
C GLU A 70 3.33 -5.51 -23.97
N PHE A 71 4.30 -4.75 -23.48
CA PHE A 71 4.68 -3.47 -24.07
C PHE A 71 6.18 -3.46 -24.35
N LYS A 72 6.57 -2.97 -25.52
CA LYS A 72 7.97 -2.73 -25.86
C LYS A 72 8.47 -1.52 -25.06
N ALA A 73 9.47 -1.70 -24.21
CA ALA A 73 10.09 -0.61 -23.45
C ALA A 73 10.78 0.37 -24.42
N VAL A 74 10.27 1.59 -24.53
CA VAL A 74 10.87 2.68 -25.31
C VAL A 74 10.75 3.99 -24.53
N ASP A 75 11.39 4.09 -23.37
CA ASP A 75 11.47 5.34 -22.62
C ASP A 75 12.90 5.60 -22.14
N THR A 76 13.41 6.79 -22.44
CA THR A 76 14.62 7.35 -21.82
C THR A 76 14.23 8.62 -21.08
N LEU A 77 14.74 8.80 -19.86
CA LEU A 77 14.39 9.92 -18.98
C LEU A 77 14.84 11.26 -19.57
N ASP A 78 13.87 12.14 -19.84
CA ASP A 78 14.16 13.50 -20.30
C ASP A 78 14.42 14.44 -19.11
N LYS A 79 15.35 15.40 -19.29
CA LYS A 79 15.95 16.24 -18.22
C LYS A 79 14.97 17.11 -17.42
N TYR A 80 13.71 17.20 -17.84
CA TYR A 80 12.69 18.07 -17.24
C TYR A 80 12.00 17.48 -16.01
N LEU A 81 12.04 16.15 -15.80
CA LEU A 81 11.41 15.50 -14.64
C LEU A 81 12.08 15.88 -13.30
N ILE A 82 13.39 16.12 -13.34
CA ILE A 82 14.23 16.48 -12.17
C ILE A 82 13.84 17.87 -11.60
N GLY A 83 13.31 18.78 -12.43
CA GLY A 83 12.87 20.11 -12.01
C GLY A 83 11.64 20.11 -11.10
N GLY A 84 10.74 19.13 -11.25
CA GLY A 84 9.51 19.02 -10.45
C GLY A 84 9.76 18.60 -9.00
N PHE A 85 10.76 17.74 -8.76
CA PHE A 85 11.13 17.25 -7.43
C PHE A 85 11.67 18.33 -6.50
N ARG A 86 12.39 19.31 -7.05
CA ARG A 86 12.92 20.45 -6.29
C ARG A 86 11.79 21.28 -5.66
N LEU A 87 10.65 21.36 -6.33
CA LEU A 87 9.46 22.09 -5.86
C LEU A 87 8.75 21.37 -4.70
N ILE A 88 8.68 20.04 -4.74
CA ILE A 88 7.99 19.21 -3.73
C ILE A 88 8.79 19.14 -2.42
N SER A 89 10.13 19.01 -2.50
CA SER A 89 10.97 19.03 -1.29
C SER A 89 10.91 20.37 -0.56
N HIS A 90 10.82 21.47 -1.31
CA HIS A 90 10.63 22.82 -0.77
C HIS A 90 9.23 22.99 -0.14
N TYR A 91 8.21 22.33 -0.68
CA TYR A 91 6.83 22.41 -0.17
C TYR A 91 6.63 21.64 1.15
N LEU A 92 7.19 20.42 1.27
CA LEU A 92 7.18 19.66 2.53
C LEU A 92 7.97 20.37 3.63
N TYR A 93 9.10 20.99 3.27
CA TYR A 93 9.92 21.77 4.20
C TYR A 93 9.20 23.02 4.72
N GLU A 94 8.47 23.74 3.88
CA GLU A 94 7.72 24.94 4.26
C GLU A 94 6.46 24.62 5.10
N ILE A 95 5.76 23.51 4.81
CA ILE A 95 4.62 23.03 5.63
C ILE A 95 5.06 22.69 7.05
N LEU A 96 6.22 22.05 7.20
CA LEU A 96 6.77 21.68 8.51
C LEU A 96 7.35 22.88 9.27
N ARG A 97 7.79 23.94 8.57
CA ARG A 97 8.52 25.07 9.17
C ARG A 97 7.64 26.26 9.59
N PHE A 98 6.56 26.57 8.87
CA PHE A 98 5.87 27.87 9.05
C PHE A 98 4.42 27.82 9.54
N GLY A 99 3.78 26.65 9.58
CA GLY A 99 2.38 26.53 9.96
C GLY A 99 1.40 27.22 8.97
N PRO A 100 0.13 26.81 8.92
CA PRO A 100 -0.78 27.21 7.84
C PRO A 100 -1.36 28.61 8.06
N LYS A 101 -0.90 29.61 7.29
CA LYS A 101 -1.64 30.88 7.13
C LYS A 101 -2.84 30.66 6.18
N LYS A 102 -4.05 30.98 6.65
CA LYS A 102 -5.35 30.74 5.99
C LYS A 102 -5.43 31.14 4.50
N GLU A 103 -4.70 32.16 4.08
CA GLU A 103 -4.78 32.72 2.72
C GLU A 103 -3.90 32.00 1.68
N TRP A 104 -2.88 31.24 2.12
CA TRP A 104 -1.93 30.59 1.21
C TRP A 104 -2.49 29.30 0.57
N ASN A 105 -3.45 28.65 1.22
CA ASN A 105 -3.85 27.28 0.89
C ASN A 105 -4.79 27.13 -0.32
N SER A 106 -5.62 28.13 -0.65
CA SER A 106 -6.59 27.94 -1.75
C SER A 106 -6.05 28.35 -3.12
N ILE A 107 -5.21 29.38 -3.18
CA ILE A 107 -4.72 29.94 -4.44
C ILE A 107 -3.54 29.13 -4.98
N ILE A 108 -2.64 28.67 -4.11
CA ILE A 108 -1.44 27.93 -4.53
C ILE A 108 -1.78 26.47 -4.82
N LEU A 109 -2.61 25.79 -4.01
CA LEU A 109 -3.02 24.41 -4.31
C LEU A 109 -3.73 24.31 -5.67
N LYS A 110 -4.62 25.28 -5.96
CA LYS A 110 -5.29 25.39 -7.27
C LYS A 110 -4.32 25.76 -8.39
N ARG A 111 -3.39 26.68 -8.17
CA ARG A 111 -2.42 27.09 -9.20
C ARG A 111 -1.35 26.04 -9.47
N THR A 112 -0.88 25.31 -8.47
CA THR A 112 0.05 24.19 -8.62
C THR A 112 -0.64 23.03 -9.32
N ALA A 113 -1.85 22.65 -8.89
CA ALA A 113 -2.65 21.64 -9.60
C ALA A 113 -2.91 22.02 -11.08
N MET A 114 -3.26 23.29 -11.37
CA MET A 114 -3.49 23.75 -12.74
C MET A 114 -2.21 23.94 -13.58
N PHE A 115 -1.11 24.42 -13.00
CA PHE A 115 0.17 24.59 -13.68
C PHE A 115 0.74 23.24 -14.12
N PHE A 116 0.57 22.21 -13.28
CA PHE A 116 0.97 20.84 -13.61
C PHE A 116 -0.01 20.14 -14.55
N CYS A 117 -1.33 20.33 -14.42
CA CYS A 117 -2.28 19.87 -15.45
C CYS A 117 -1.96 20.44 -16.84
N ARG A 118 -1.46 21.69 -16.93
CA ARG A 118 -1.06 22.28 -18.23
C ARG A 118 0.27 21.77 -18.79
N HIS A 119 1.22 21.36 -17.95
CA HIS A 119 2.53 20.87 -18.40
C HIS A 119 2.61 19.35 -18.52
N ALA A 120 1.77 18.61 -17.79
CA ALA A 120 1.61 17.16 -17.92
C ALA A 120 1.01 16.75 -19.28
N VAL A 121 0.34 17.68 -19.98
CA VAL A 121 -0.22 17.48 -21.32
C VAL A 121 0.86 17.44 -22.43
N ARG A 122 2.11 17.78 -22.14
CA ARG A 122 3.20 17.83 -23.15
C ARG A 122 4.20 16.68 -23.10
N VAL A 123 4.07 15.74 -22.17
CA VAL A 123 4.93 14.55 -22.14
C VAL A 123 4.15 13.39 -22.75
N VAL A 124 4.40 13.11 -24.03
CA VAL A 124 3.92 11.91 -24.71
C VAL A 124 4.76 10.74 -24.21
N ALA A 125 4.48 10.29 -22.98
CA ALA A 125 4.95 9.00 -22.47
C ALA A 125 3.89 7.93 -22.79
N PRO A 126 4.29 6.65 -22.99
CA PRO A 126 3.34 5.57 -23.26
C PRO A 126 2.30 5.44 -22.13
N PRO A 127 1.13 4.82 -22.41
CA PRO A 127 -0.05 4.83 -21.53
C PRO A 127 0.23 4.41 -20.08
N THR A 128 1.22 3.54 -19.83
CA THR A 128 1.56 3.02 -18.50
C THR A 128 2.22 4.06 -17.58
N ALA A 129 3.20 4.83 -18.05
CA ALA A 129 3.88 5.84 -17.22
C ALA A 129 2.95 7.00 -16.83
N TRP A 130 2.04 7.37 -17.73
CA TRP A 130 0.99 8.35 -17.49
C TRP A 130 -0.02 7.88 -16.45
N GLU A 131 -0.54 6.65 -16.57
CA GLU A 131 -1.53 6.08 -15.64
C GLU A 131 -0.99 5.97 -14.21
N LEU A 132 0.28 5.57 -14.06
CA LEU A 132 0.95 5.45 -12.76
C LEU A 132 1.15 6.81 -12.07
N THR A 133 1.57 7.81 -12.85
CA THR A 133 1.76 9.18 -12.36
C THR A 133 0.43 9.82 -11.95
N VAL A 134 -0.62 9.66 -12.77
CA VAL A 134 -1.97 10.16 -12.48
C VAL A 134 -2.57 9.50 -11.22
N SER A 135 -2.28 8.22 -11.00
CA SER A 135 -2.73 7.49 -9.81
C SER A 135 -2.11 8.04 -8.52
N CYS A 136 -0.80 8.33 -8.53
CA CYS A 136 -0.11 8.95 -7.38
C CYS A 136 -0.64 10.36 -7.07
N TRP A 137 -0.98 11.13 -8.11
CA TRP A 137 -1.58 12.46 -7.97
C TRP A 137 -3.00 12.42 -7.45
N SER A 138 -3.81 11.47 -7.90
CA SER A 138 -5.15 11.25 -7.37
C SER A 138 -5.13 10.94 -5.88
N ALA A 139 -4.20 10.09 -5.43
CA ALA A 139 -4.01 9.76 -4.02
C ALA A 139 -3.57 10.98 -3.19
N THR A 140 -2.69 11.83 -3.74
CA THR A 140 -2.25 13.06 -3.07
C THR A 140 -3.39 14.09 -2.96
N CYS A 141 -4.23 14.23 -3.99
CA CYS A 141 -5.43 15.07 -3.93
C CYS A 141 -6.44 14.56 -2.90
N TYR A 142 -6.60 13.23 -2.78
CA TYR A 142 -7.46 12.62 -1.76
C TYR A 142 -6.95 12.91 -0.35
N MET A 143 -5.64 12.80 -0.13
CA MET A 143 -4.99 13.20 1.13
C MET A 143 -5.30 14.68 1.47
N GLY A 144 -5.20 15.58 0.49
CA GLY A 144 -5.59 16.99 0.66
C GLY A 144 -7.08 17.18 1.02
N ARG A 145 -7.96 16.37 0.43
CA ARG A 145 -9.40 16.36 0.74
C ARG A 145 -9.69 15.91 2.18
N GLU A 146 -8.99 14.90 2.69
CA GLU A 146 -9.14 14.45 4.10
C GLU A 146 -8.78 15.57 5.08
N TRP A 147 -7.68 16.28 4.81
CA TRP A 147 -7.28 17.44 5.61
C TRP A 147 -8.30 18.57 5.53
N GLU A 148 -8.75 18.94 4.32
CA GLU A 148 -9.75 20.01 4.14
C GLU A 148 -11.06 19.69 4.86
N LEU A 149 -11.54 18.44 4.76
CA LEU A 149 -12.75 18.00 5.45
C LEU A 149 -12.58 18.07 6.97
N SER A 150 -11.44 17.62 7.49
CA SER A 150 -11.16 17.69 8.94
C SER A 150 -11.22 19.13 9.45
N PHE A 151 -10.67 20.09 8.69
CA PHE A 151 -10.69 21.51 9.06
C PHE A 151 -12.11 22.09 8.99
N ARG A 152 -12.88 21.76 7.95
CA ARG A 152 -14.27 22.23 7.79
C ARG A 152 -15.19 21.73 8.92
N LEU A 153 -14.92 20.53 9.44
CA LEU A 153 -15.67 19.92 10.55
C LEU A 153 -15.11 20.28 11.93
N GLY A 154 -14.03 21.08 12.02
CA GLY A 154 -13.38 21.40 13.29
C GLY A 154 -12.70 20.21 13.97
N MET A 155 -12.40 19.14 13.22
CA MET A 155 -11.75 17.93 13.71
C MET A 155 -10.23 18.09 13.81
N ARG A 156 -9.58 17.23 14.61
CA ARG A 156 -8.11 17.14 14.68
C ARG A 156 -7.55 16.58 13.35
N PRO A 157 -6.50 17.17 12.75
CA PRO A 157 -6.14 16.92 11.34
C PRO A 157 -5.07 15.82 11.16
N TRP A 158 -5.15 14.67 11.85
CA TRP A 158 -4.10 13.63 11.74
C TRP A 158 -4.48 12.39 10.92
N ILE A 159 -5.73 12.30 10.44
CA ILE A 159 -6.12 11.24 9.49
C ILE A 159 -5.22 11.30 8.24
N VAL A 160 -4.96 12.52 7.75
CA VAL A 160 -4.06 12.79 6.62
C VAL A 160 -2.63 12.30 6.88
N VAL A 161 -2.15 12.37 8.13
CA VAL A 161 -0.81 11.92 8.50
C VAL A 161 -0.74 10.39 8.44
N ALA A 162 -1.76 9.69 8.93
CA ALA A 162 -1.84 8.24 8.79
C ALA A 162 -1.95 7.80 7.32
N TYR A 163 -2.75 8.51 6.52
CA TYR A 163 -2.92 8.22 5.09
C TYR A 163 -1.67 8.52 4.25
N SER A 164 -0.74 9.34 4.75
CA SER A 164 0.52 9.61 4.05
C SER A 164 1.40 8.36 3.86
N ALA A 165 1.30 7.35 4.74
CA ALA A 165 2.09 6.12 4.66
C ALA A 165 1.79 5.31 3.37
N PRO A 166 0.54 4.95 3.05
CA PRO A 166 0.24 4.28 1.77
C PRO A 166 0.50 5.16 0.54
N VAL A 167 0.34 6.49 0.64
CA VAL A 167 0.69 7.41 -0.46
C VAL A 167 2.20 7.39 -0.72
N ALA A 168 3.02 7.40 0.32
CA ALA A 168 4.48 7.30 0.22
C ALA A 168 4.90 5.95 -0.38
N ALA A 169 4.29 4.84 0.06
CA ALA A 169 4.56 3.51 -0.48
C ALA A 169 4.22 3.42 -1.98
N ALA A 170 3.05 3.92 -2.39
CA ALA A 170 2.65 3.97 -3.81
C ALA A 170 3.61 4.84 -4.63
N THR A 171 3.98 6.01 -4.11
CA THR A 171 4.94 6.92 -4.77
C THR A 171 6.32 6.25 -4.93
N ALA A 172 6.75 5.46 -3.93
CA ALA A 172 8.03 4.75 -3.99
C ALA A 172 8.08 3.75 -5.16
N VAL A 173 7.06 2.90 -5.30
CA VAL A 173 7.06 1.80 -6.28
C VAL A 173 6.65 2.21 -7.70
N PHE A 174 5.85 3.27 -7.84
CA PHE A 174 5.33 3.72 -9.13
C PHE A 174 6.09 4.91 -9.73
N LEU A 175 6.83 5.66 -8.92
CA LEU A 175 7.52 6.86 -9.37
C LEU A 175 9.01 6.84 -8.99
N ILE A 176 9.36 6.73 -7.71
CA ILE A 176 10.75 6.88 -7.27
C ILE A 176 11.63 5.75 -7.79
N TYR A 177 11.18 4.50 -7.68
CA TYR A 177 11.92 3.34 -8.14
C TYR A 177 12.19 3.37 -9.65
N PRO A 178 11.19 3.51 -10.54
CA PRO A 178 11.45 3.60 -11.98
C PRO A 178 12.33 4.79 -12.38
N ILE A 179 12.22 5.94 -11.69
CA ILE A 179 13.16 7.06 -11.89
C ILE A 179 14.60 6.66 -11.54
N GLY A 180 14.78 5.94 -10.42
CA GLY A 180 16.08 5.45 -9.98
C GLY A 180 16.69 4.42 -10.94
N GLN A 181 15.85 3.59 -11.58
CA GLN A 181 16.28 2.61 -12.59
C GLN A 181 16.49 3.22 -13.99
N GLY A 182 15.97 4.42 -14.23
CA GLY A 182 16.09 5.06 -15.54
C GLY A 182 14.98 4.70 -16.53
N SER A 183 14.00 3.89 -16.13
CA SER A 183 12.89 3.44 -16.98
C SER A 183 11.61 3.16 -16.17
N PHE A 184 10.45 3.55 -16.73
CA PHE A 184 9.15 3.18 -16.18
C PHE A 184 8.75 1.72 -16.46
N SER A 185 9.46 1.00 -17.33
CA SER A 185 9.27 -0.45 -17.51
C SER A 185 9.56 -1.24 -16.24
N ASP A 186 10.43 -0.72 -15.37
CA ASP A 186 10.87 -1.39 -14.14
C ASP A 186 9.97 -1.01 -12.95
N GLY A 187 8.98 -0.13 -13.17
CA GLY A 187 7.96 0.19 -12.18
C GLY A 187 7.04 -1.00 -11.91
N MET A 188 6.40 -1.00 -10.73
CA MET A 188 5.48 -2.09 -10.38
C MET A 188 4.29 -2.14 -11.37
N PRO A 189 4.04 -3.28 -12.04
CA PRO A 189 2.91 -3.39 -12.97
C PRO A 189 1.56 -3.40 -12.24
N LEU A 190 0.51 -2.89 -12.91
CA LEU A 190 -0.86 -2.91 -12.41
C LEU A 190 -1.50 -4.28 -12.64
N GLY A 191 -1.23 -5.22 -11.75
CA GLY A 191 -1.83 -6.56 -11.77
C GLY A 191 -1.25 -7.46 -10.69
N ILE A 192 -1.97 -8.53 -10.34
CA ILE A 192 -1.55 -9.46 -9.28
C ILE A 192 -0.24 -10.16 -9.68
N SER A 193 -0.25 -10.85 -10.84
CA SER A 193 0.94 -11.52 -11.38
C SER A 193 2.11 -10.55 -11.61
N GLY A 194 1.82 -9.34 -12.09
CA GLY A 194 2.84 -8.31 -12.32
C GLY A 194 3.49 -7.83 -11.02
N THR A 195 2.71 -7.74 -9.94
CA THR A 195 3.27 -7.41 -8.62
C THR A 195 4.21 -8.50 -8.12
N PHE A 196 3.83 -9.78 -8.23
CA PHE A 196 4.71 -10.88 -7.83
C PHE A 196 6.03 -10.85 -8.61
N ASN A 197 5.94 -10.63 -9.93
CA ASN A 197 7.13 -10.48 -10.77
C ASN A 197 8.03 -9.33 -10.30
N PHE A 198 7.46 -8.15 -10.02
CA PHE A 198 8.19 -7.02 -9.45
C PHE A 198 8.89 -7.39 -8.13
N MET A 199 8.19 -8.04 -7.19
CA MET A 199 8.76 -8.43 -5.89
C MET A 199 9.94 -9.40 -6.03
N ILE A 200 9.83 -10.37 -6.94
CA ILE A 200 10.87 -11.37 -7.19
C ILE A 200 12.12 -10.71 -7.78
N ILE A 201 11.95 -9.86 -8.80
CA ILE A 201 13.06 -9.11 -9.43
C ILE A 201 13.70 -8.16 -8.41
N PHE A 202 12.89 -7.44 -7.64
CA PHE A 202 13.38 -6.52 -6.62
C PHE A 202 14.19 -7.24 -5.53
N GLN A 203 13.80 -8.46 -5.16
CA GLN A 203 14.58 -9.31 -4.26
C GLN A 203 15.87 -9.83 -4.91
N ALA A 204 15.86 -10.13 -6.21
CA ALA A 204 17.05 -10.57 -6.94
C ALA A 204 18.10 -9.47 -7.04
N GLU A 205 17.68 -8.25 -7.36
CA GLU A 205 18.57 -7.10 -7.59
C GLU A 205 19.00 -6.40 -6.30
N HIS A 206 18.09 -6.25 -5.32
CA HIS A 206 18.32 -5.40 -4.13
C HIS A 206 18.38 -6.18 -2.82
N ASN A 207 18.13 -7.49 -2.84
CA ASN A 207 18.10 -8.34 -1.65
C ASN A 207 17.26 -7.73 -0.50
N ILE A 208 16.08 -7.19 -0.85
CA ILE A 208 15.23 -6.39 0.03
C ILE A 208 14.90 -7.05 1.37
N LEU A 209 14.82 -8.39 1.42
CA LEU A 209 14.59 -9.12 2.66
C LEU A 209 15.65 -8.85 3.73
N MET A 210 16.88 -8.51 3.33
CA MET A 210 17.98 -8.19 4.24
C MET A 210 18.06 -6.69 4.58
N HIS A 211 17.18 -5.86 4.00
CA HIS A 211 17.20 -4.42 4.23
C HIS A 211 16.44 -4.05 5.52
N PRO A 212 17.04 -3.28 6.46
CA PRO A 212 16.42 -3.00 7.76
C PRO A 212 15.10 -2.23 7.64
N PHE A 213 14.95 -1.32 6.67
CA PHE A 213 13.66 -0.63 6.46
C PHE A 213 12.54 -1.57 5.99
N HIS A 214 12.87 -2.62 5.23
CA HIS A 214 11.88 -3.62 4.86
C HIS A 214 11.47 -4.44 6.10
N MET A 215 12.43 -4.85 6.92
CA MET A 215 12.15 -5.54 8.20
C MET A 215 11.27 -4.69 9.13
N LEU A 216 11.54 -3.39 9.24
CA LEU A 216 10.70 -2.46 10.01
C LEU A 216 9.28 -2.36 9.43
N GLY A 217 9.15 -2.32 8.09
CA GLY A 217 7.85 -2.37 7.42
C GLY A 217 7.07 -3.65 7.74
N VAL A 218 7.74 -4.81 7.69
CA VAL A 218 7.17 -6.12 8.06
C VAL A 218 6.72 -6.14 9.53
N ALA A 219 7.56 -5.66 10.45
CA ALA A 219 7.19 -5.53 11.86
C ALA A 219 5.98 -4.60 12.05
N GLY A 220 5.91 -3.49 11.30
CA GLY A 220 4.78 -2.55 11.32
C GLY A 220 3.47 -3.18 10.86
N VAL A 221 3.46 -3.94 9.75
CA VAL A 221 2.22 -4.57 9.25
C VAL A 221 1.78 -5.74 10.14
N PHE A 222 2.71 -6.58 10.62
CA PHE A 222 2.37 -7.66 11.55
C PHE A 222 1.92 -7.11 12.90
N GLY A 223 2.64 -6.16 13.48
CA GLY A 223 2.24 -5.47 14.71
C GLY A 223 0.87 -4.80 14.55
N GLY A 224 0.62 -4.11 13.44
CA GLY A 224 -0.68 -3.52 13.13
C GLY A 224 -1.81 -4.55 13.09
N SER A 225 -1.60 -5.70 12.46
CA SER A 225 -2.61 -6.78 12.44
C SER A 225 -2.84 -7.39 13.83
N LEU A 226 -1.77 -7.61 14.59
CA LEU A 226 -1.83 -8.15 15.96
C LEU A 226 -2.62 -7.20 16.86
N PHE A 227 -2.26 -5.91 16.87
CA PHE A 227 -2.93 -4.93 17.71
C PHE A 227 -4.37 -4.65 17.25
N SER A 228 -4.67 -4.74 15.96
CA SER A 228 -6.05 -4.66 15.48
C SER A 228 -6.90 -5.81 16.02
N ALA A 229 -6.38 -7.04 16.02
CA ALA A 229 -7.08 -8.21 16.56
C ALA A 229 -7.20 -8.13 18.08
N MET A 230 -6.10 -7.78 18.76
CA MET A 230 -6.05 -7.62 20.21
C MET A 230 -7.05 -6.56 20.69
N HIS A 231 -7.05 -5.37 20.08
CA HIS A 231 -7.99 -4.31 20.42
C HIS A 231 -9.44 -4.75 20.23
N GLY A 232 -9.77 -5.36 19.08
CA GLY A 232 -11.10 -5.90 18.83
C GLY A 232 -11.52 -6.94 19.88
N SER A 233 -10.61 -7.84 20.26
CA SER A 233 -10.88 -8.88 21.26
C SER A 233 -11.10 -8.31 22.66
N LEU A 234 -10.30 -7.34 23.11
CA LEU A 234 -10.40 -6.73 24.43
C LEU A 234 -11.66 -5.88 24.58
N VAL A 235 -12.03 -5.13 23.54
CA VAL A 235 -13.28 -4.36 23.54
C VAL A 235 -14.48 -5.32 23.56
N THR A 236 -14.46 -6.36 22.72
CA THR A 236 -15.56 -7.32 22.64
C THR A 236 -15.73 -8.12 23.94
N SER A 237 -14.64 -8.48 24.62
CA SER A 237 -14.69 -9.25 25.88
C SER A 237 -15.19 -8.45 27.08
N SER A 238 -15.22 -7.12 26.98
CA SER A 238 -15.57 -6.20 28.07
C SER A 238 -16.83 -5.37 27.80
N LEU A 239 -17.64 -5.77 26.81
CA LEU A 239 -18.92 -5.13 26.52
C LEU A 239 -19.85 -5.18 27.74
N ILE A 240 -20.53 -4.05 28.00
CA ILE A 240 -21.57 -4.00 29.02
C ILE A 240 -22.81 -4.72 28.48
N ARG A 241 -23.40 -5.60 29.29
CA ARG A 241 -24.55 -6.40 28.86
C ARG A 241 -25.83 -5.56 28.86
N GLU A 242 -26.27 -5.18 27.66
CA GLU A 242 -27.51 -4.41 27.43
C GLU A 242 -28.59 -5.21 26.69
N THR A 243 -28.30 -6.44 26.27
CA THR A 243 -29.23 -7.30 25.49
C THR A 243 -29.49 -8.64 26.16
N THR A 244 -30.55 -9.30 25.70
CA THR A 244 -30.85 -10.69 26.07
C THR A 244 -30.01 -11.67 25.25
N GLU A 245 -29.99 -12.95 25.66
CA GLU A 245 -29.23 -14.00 24.96
C GLU A 245 -29.78 -14.35 23.56
N ASN A 246 -31.03 -13.98 23.28
CA ASN A 246 -31.70 -14.26 22.01
C ASN A 246 -31.54 -13.12 20.98
N GLU A 247 -30.79 -12.08 21.35
CA GLU A 247 -30.58 -10.87 20.54
C GLU A 247 -29.08 -10.65 20.32
N SER A 248 -28.72 -10.01 19.21
CA SER A 248 -27.33 -9.66 18.94
C SER A 248 -26.84 -8.63 19.96
N ALA A 249 -25.63 -8.83 20.51
CA ALA A 249 -24.99 -7.87 21.41
C ALA A 249 -24.80 -6.48 20.78
N ASN A 250 -24.77 -6.38 19.44
CA ASN A 250 -24.63 -5.11 18.73
C ASN A 250 -25.84 -4.17 18.95
N GLU A 251 -27.03 -4.72 19.18
CA GLU A 251 -28.24 -3.92 19.46
C GLU A 251 -28.17 -3.21 20.82
N GLY A 252 -27.23 -3.61 21.68
CA GLY A 252 -26.93 -2.93 22.93
C GLY A 252 -26.30 -1.54 22.74
N TYR A 253 -25.66 -1.29 21.59
CA TYR A 253 -25.08 0.02 21.27
C TYR A 253 -26.05 0.88 20.46
N ARG A 254 -26.22 2.14 20.87
CA ARG A 254 -27.03 3.14 20.16
C ARG A 254 -26.13 4.21 19.53
N PHE A 255 -26.35 4.48 18.25
CA PHE A 255 -25.57 5.49 17.53
C PHE A 255 -25.72 6.88 18.17
N GLY A 256 -24.60 7.45 18.63
CA GLY A 256 -24.56 8.77 19.27
C GLY A 256 -24.83 8.76 20.77
N GLN A 257 -24.82 7.59 21.43
CA GLN A 257 -24.86 7.52 22.90
C GLN A 257 -23.63 8.21 23.52
N GLU A 258 -23.82 8.79 24.71
CA GLU A 258 -22.75 9.50 25.43
C GLU A 258 -21.89 8.55 26.29
N GLU A 259 -22.46 7.44 26.76
CA GLU A 259 -21.77 6.48 27.60
C GLU A 259 -20.95 5.46 26.78
N GLU A 260 -19.77 5.11 27.29
CA GLU A 260 -18.90 4.10 26.70
C GLU A 260 -19.58 2.72 26.74
N THR A 261 -19.46 1.96 25.64
CA THR A 261 -20.16 0.67 25.47
C THR A 261 -19.45 -0.53 26.13
N TYR A 262 -18.26 -0.30 26.68
CA TYR A 262 -17.41 -1.35 27.26
C TYR A 262 -16.69 -0.86 28.51
N ASN A 263 -16.29 -1.79 29.37
CA ASN A 263 -15.56 -1.49 30.59
C ASN A 263 -14.04 -1.52 30.36
N ILE A 264 -13.44 -0.35 30.18
CA ILE A 264 -12.00 -0.21 29.98
C ILE A 264 -11.16 -0.69 31.18
N VAL A 265 -11.68 -0.58 32.41
CA VAL A 265 -10.96 -1.04 33.61
C VAL A 265 -10.87 -2.56 33.64
N ALA A 266 -11.95 -3.25 33.25
CA ALA A 266 -11.94 -4.70 33.11
C ALA A 266 -11.00 -5.17 31.99
N ALA A 267 -11.05 -4.50 30.83
CA ALA A 267 -10.14 -4.80 29.72
C ALA A 267 -8.66 -4.58 30.09
N HIS A 268 -8.37 -3.50 30.82
CA HIS A 268 -7.02 -3.20 31.27
C HIS A 268 -6.52 -4.20 32.33
N GLY A 269 -7.37 -4.54 33.30
CA GLY A 269 -7.05 -5.57 34.30
C GLY A 269 -6.71 -6.91 33.65
N PHE A 270 -7.55 -7.38 32.73
CA PHE A 270 -7.32 -8.62 32.00
C PHE A 270 -6.02 -8.64 31.18
N LEU A 271 -5.61 -7.51 30.61
CA LEU A 271 -4.36 -7.42 29.84
C LEU A 271 -3.11 -7.34 30.74
N ALA A 272 -3.28 -6.83 31.96
CA ALA A 272 -2.19 -6.61 32.91
C ALA A 272 -1.89 -7.84 33.79
N ASP A 273 -2.86 -8.75 33.95
CA ASP A 273 -2.74 -10.03 34.66
C ASP A 273 -2.05 -11.12 33.82
#